data_AF-A0A1V1RER3-F1
#
_entry.id   AF-A0A1V1RER3-F1
#
_cell.length_a   1.000
_cell.length_b   1.000
_cell.length_c   1.000
_cell.angle_alpha   90.00
_cell.angle_beta   90.00
_cell.angle_gamma   90.00
#
_symmetry.space_group_name_H-M   'P 1'
#
loop_
_entity.id
_entity.type
_entity.pdbx_description
1 polymer ?
#
loop_
_entity_poly.entity_id
_entity_poly.type
_entity_poly.pdbx_seq_one_letter_code
_entity_poly.pdbx_strand_id
1 'polypeptide(L)'
;MTRADRIAFVVLACAALLATPVTAAREHRSSSGSDVVVQGPDGTRRLPLDADGSCTVRGLRGRVVIAVSSGSVRVVESSCRDQVCVHAGSISRPGQAIACIPNGVIVTVEGEQRELDAVVR
;
A
#
# COMPACT_ATOMS: atom_id res chain seq x y z
N MET A 1 32.14 13.05 44.85
CA MET A 1 30.93 12.98 44.00
C MET A 1 29.71 13.04 44.90
N THR A 2 29.17 14.25 45.06
CA THR A 2 28.03 14.58 45.91
C THR A 2 26.83 13.75 45.49
N ARG A 3 26.07 13.23 46.47
CA ARG A 3 24.96 12.27 46.26
C ARG A 3 23.90 12.79 45.28
N ALA A 4 23.83 14.12 45.10
CA ALA A 4 22.99 14.80 44.12
C ALA A 4 23.36 14.49 42.65
N ASP A 5 24.65 14.29 42.35
CA ASP A 5 25.15 14.08 40.98
C ASP A 5 24.75 12.70 40.44
N ARG A 6 24.77 11.68 41.30
CA ARG A 6 24.28 10.33 40.97
C ARG A 6 22.76 10.28 40.81
N ILE A 7 22.01 11.08 41.59
CA ILE A 7 20.56 11.17 41.45
C ILE A 7 20.20 11.89 40.14
N ALA A 8 20.93 12.95 39.78
CA ALA A 8 20.75 13.64 38.51
C ALA A 8 21.03 12.72 37.31
N PHE A 9 22.10 11.92 37.36
CA PHE A 9 22.45 10.98 36.29
C PHE A 9 21.42 9.85 36.11
N VAL A 10 20.86 9.33 37.21
CA VAL A 10 19.83 8.27 37.19
C VAL A 10 18.49 8.81 36.67
N VAL A 11 18.10 10.02 37.05
CA VAL A 11 16.85 10.64 36.56
C VAL A 11 16.92 10.96 35.06
N LEU A 12 18.08 11.45 34.57
CA LEU A 12 18.27 11.74 33.15
C LEU A 12 18.28 10.47 32.29
N ALA A 13 18.83 9.37 32.81
CA ALA A 13 18.81 8.05 32.16
C ALA A 13 17.40 7.43 32.11
N CYS A 14 16.61 7.57 33.18
CA CYS A 14 15.21 7.09 33.20
C CYS A 14 14.28 7.91 32.29
N ALA A 15 14.51 9.22 32.16
CA ALA A 15 13.74 10.07 31.25
C ALA A 15 14.02 9.75 29.77
N ALA A 16 15.25 9.36 29.43
CA ALA A 16 15.62 8.95 28.07
C ALA A 16 15.00 7.59 27.67
N LEU A 17 14.73 6.70 28.63
CA LEU A 17 14.12 5.39 28.38
C LEU A 17 12.62 5.46 28.03
N LEU A 18 11.93 6.54 28.44
CA LEU A 18 10.51 6.77 28.13
C LEU A 18 10.30 7.48 26.78
N ALA A 19 11.38 7.89 26.12
CA ALA A 19 11.36 8.64 24.86
C ALA A 19 11.98 7.87 23.69
N THR A 20 11.76 6.55 23.64
CA THR A 20 12.02 5.72 22.45
C THR A 20 10.76 4.90 22.13
N PRO A 21 10.39 4.75 20.85
CA PRO A 21 9.76 5.77 20.04
C PRO A 21 8.27 5.43 19.83
N VAL A 22 7.37 6.29 20.28
CA VAL A 22 5.94 6.31 19.86
C VAL A 22 5.77 6.78 18.40
N THR A 23 6.84 6.72 17.60
CA THR A 23 6.81 6.95 16.15
C THR A 23 7.03 5.67 15.36
N ALA A 24 7.56 4.58 15.96
CA ALA A 24 7.72 3.30 15.26
C ALA A 24 6.40 2.49 15.15
N ALA A 25 5.38 2.83 15.95
CA ALA A 25 4.08 2.16 15.90
C ALA A 25 3.15 2.69 14.78
N ARG A 26 3.57 3.72 14.02
CA ARG A 26 2.74 4.31 12.96
C ARG A 26 3.19 4.03 11.52
N GLU A 27 4.32 3.38 11.30
CA GLU A 27 4.87 3.28 9.93
C GLU A 27 5.32 1.89 9.48
N HIS A 28 4.98 0.83 10.21
CA HIS A 28 5.21 -0.52 9.71
C HIS A 28 4.15 -1.52 10.17
N ARG A 29 2.88 -1.16 9.97
CA ARG A 29 1.87 -2.20 9.71
C ARG A 29 2.03 -2.65 8.25
N SER A 30 3.23 -3.12 7.90
CA SER A 30 3.46 -3.95 6.72
C SER A 30 2.86 -5.29 7.10
N SER A 31 1.54 -5.41 6.90
CA SER A 31 0.87 -6.69 6.89
C SER A 31 1.62 -7.56 5.89
N SER A 32 1.97 -8.78 6.27
CA SER A 32 2.58 -9.80 5.39
C SER A 32 1.64 -10.28 4.27
N GLY A 33 0.82 -9.38 3.72
CA GLY A 33 -0.15 -9.58 2.66
C GLY A 33 0.18 -8.71 1.46
N SER A 34 -0.42 -9.03 0.31
CA SER A 34 -0.27 -8.23 -0.89
C SER A 34 -1.04 -6.91 -0.74
N ASP A 35 -0.42 -5.81 -1.19
CA ASP A 35 -1.03 -4.50 -1.25
C ASP A 35 -1.44 -4.17 -2.68
N VAL A 36 -2.54 -3.44 -2.84
CA VAL A 36 -2.93 -2.83 -4.10
C VAL A 36 -2.42 -1.40 -4.13
N VAL A 37 -1.54 -1.10 -5.06
CA VAL A 37 -1.03 0.25 -5.32
C VAL A 37 -1.75 0.84 -6.51
N VAL A 38 -2.44 1.96 -6.28
CA VAL A 38 -3.13 2.72 -7.30
C VAL A 38 -2.37 4.02 -7.53
N GLN A 39 -1.73 4.15 -8.68
CA GLN A 39 -1.02 5.35 -9.11
C GLN A 39 -1.90 6.14 -10.07
N GLY A 40 -2.08 7.42 -9.82
CA GLY A 40 -2.79 8.31 -10.72
C GLY A 40 -2.34 9.77 -10.60
N PRO A 41 -3.00 10.69 -11.32
CA PRO A 41 -2.68 12.12 -11.28
C PRO A 41 -2.84 12.75 -9.89
N ASP A 42 -3.78 12.24 -9.09
CA ASP A 42 -4.01 12.66 -7.71
C ASP A 42 -2.97 12.11 -6.71
N GLY A 43 -1.98 11.35 -7.18
CA GLY A 43 -0.96 10.68 -6.38
C GLY A 43 -1.17 9.17 -6.26
N THR A 44 -0.43 8.57 -5.32
CA THR A 44 -0.43 7.12 -5.08
C THR A 44 -1.28 6.78 -3.87
N ARG A 45 -2.17 5.78 -4.00
CA ARG A 45 -2.96 5.22 -2.89
C ARG A 45 -2.61 3.75 -2.71
N ARG A 46 -2.52 3.29 -1.46
CA ARG A 46 -2.34 1.89 -1.10
C ARG A 46 -3.60 1.37 -0.45
N LEU A 47 -4.05 0.20 -0.88
CA LEU A 47 -5.22 -0.49 -0.34
C LEU A 47 -4.80 -1.92 0.05
N PRO A 48 -5.19 -2.41 1.23
CA PRO A 48 -5.02 -3.83 1.55
C PRO A 48 -5.79 -4.71 0.54
N LEU A 49 -5.16 -5.76 0.01
CA LEU A 49 -5.86 -6.72 -0.86
C LEU A 49 -6.79 -7.66 -0.06
N ASP A 50 -6.51 -7.83 1.24
CA ASP A 50 -7.23 -8.71 2.16
C ASP A 50 -8.49 -8.07 2.78
N ALA A 51 -8.72 -6.77 2.56
CA ALA A 51 -9.92 -6.10 3.01
C ALA A 51 -10.77 -5.63 1.83
N ASP A 52 -12.02 -6.06 1.81
CA ASP A 52 -13.00 -5.63 0.83
C ASP A 52 -13.23 -4.11 0.92
N GLY A 53 -13.25 -3.45 -0.23
CA GLY A 53 -13.35 -2.00 -0.30
C GLY A 53 -13.45 -1.47 -1.72
N SER A 54 -13.74 -0.18 -1.84
CA SER A 54 -13.72 0.49 -3.13
C SER A 54 -13.11 1.88 -3.00
N CYS A 55 -12.46 2.34 -4.05
CA CYS A 55 -11.96 3.70 -4.14
C CYS A 55 -12.29 4.29 -5.51
N THR A 56 -12.48 5.60 -5.52
CA THR A 56 -12.57 6.38 -6.77
C THR A 56 -11.34 7.25 -6.86
N VAL A 57 -10.68 7.22 -8.02
CA VAL A 57 -9.52 8.06 -8.35
C VAL A 57 -9.89 8.98 -9.50
N ARG A 58 -9.46 10.25 -9.43
CA ARG A 58 -9.61 11.18 -10.55
C ARG A 58 -8.43 10.99 -11.50
N GLY A 59 -8.73 10.48 -12.69
CA GLY A 59 -7.79 10.42 -13.79
C GLY A 59 -7.80 11.69 -14.63
N LEU A 60 -6.89 11.74 -15.60
CA LEU A 60 -6.70 12.88 -16.50
C LEU A 60 -7.95 13.23 -17.33
N ARG A 61 -8.76 12.23 -17.69
CA ARG A 61 -9.94 12.38 -18.54
C ARG A 61 -11.25 12.01 -17.83
N GLY A 62 -11.21 11.82 -16.52
CA GLY A 62 -12.37 11.53 -15.70
C GLY A 62 -12.08 10.51 -14.61
N ARG A 63 -13.14 10.03 -13.96
CA ARG A 63 -13.02 9.11 -12.81
C ARG A 63 -12.71 7.68 -13.25
N VAL A 64 -12.04 6.95 -12.36
CA VAL A 64 -11.82 5.51 -12.40
C VAL A 64 -12.23 4.95 -11.04
N VAL A 65 -13.08 3.92 -11.04
CA VAL A 65 -13.57 3.26 -9.81
C VAL A 65 -12.96 1.89 -9.73
N ILE A 66 -12.31 1.62 -8.60
CA ILE A 66 -11.56 0.40 -8.32
C ILE A 66 -12.23 -0.28 -7.13
N ALA A 67 -12.40 -1.60 -7.23
CA ALA A 67 -12.96 -2.41 -6.17
C ALA A 67 -11.99 -3.53 -5.81
N VAL A 68 -11.75 -3.68 -4.52
CA VAL A 68 -11.08 -4.83 -3.92
C VAL A 68 -12.17 -5.70 -3.31
N SER A 69 -12.19 -6.98 -3.67
CA SER A 69 -13.04 -7.96 -3.00
C SER A 69 -12.44 -9.35 -3.09
N SER A 70 -12.57 -10.11 -2.00
CA SER A 70 -12.20 -11.52 -1.92
C SER A 70 -10.72 -11.77 -2.31
N GLY A 71 -9.81 -10.89 -1.88
CA GLY A 71 -8.39 -11.03 -2.20
C GLY A 71 -8.02 -10.69 -3.65
N SER A 72 -8.87 -9.95 -4.36
CA SER A 72 -8.64 -9.55 -5.75
C SER A 72 -9.03 -8.08 -5.96
N VAL A 73 -8.40 -7.43 -6.92
CA VAL A 73 -8.72 -6.05 -7.33
C VAL A 73 -9.12 -6.00 -8.80
N ARG A 74 -10.12 -5.18 -9.11
CA ARG A 74 -10.54 -4.87 -10.48
C ARG A 74 -10.95 -3.41 -10.63
N VAL A 75 -10.94 -2.92 -11.87
CA VAL A 75 -11.61 -1.67 -12.22
C VAL A 75 -13.07 -1.97 -12.56
N VAL A 76 -14.01 -1.36 -11.85
CA VAL A 76 -15.45 -1.59 -12.05
C VAL A 76 -16.09 -0.56 -12.98
N GLU A 77 -15.52 0.64 -13.04
CA GLU A 77 -16.02 1.73 -13.88
C GLU A 77 -14.84 2.60 -14.31
N SER A 78 -14.85 3.03 -15.56
CA SER A 78 -13.93 4.04 -16.06
C SER A 78 -14.68 5.01 -16.97
N SER A 79 -14.24 6.25 -16.98
CA SER A 79 -14.74 7.29 -17.90
C SER A 79 -14.15 7.20 -19.31
N CYS A 80 -13.12 6.36 -19.54
CA CYS A 80 -12.49 6.25 -20.85
C CYS A 80 -13.35 5.48 -21.86
N ARG A 81 -13.24 5.79 -23.15
CA ARG A 81 -14.04 5.13 -24.19
C ARG A 81 -13.70 3.65 -24.35
N ASP A 82 -12.44 3.29 -24.20
CA ASP A 82 -11.94 1.96 -24.60
C ASP A 82 -12.25 0.88 -23.57
N GLN A 83 -12.55 1.25 -22.31
CA GLN A 83 -12.91 0.34 -21.22
C GLN A 83 -11.93 -0.85 -21.00
N VAL A 84 -10.72 -0.79 -21.55
CA VAL A 84 -9.73 -1.89 -21.48
C VAL A 84 -9.42 -2.28 -20.04
N CYS A 85 -9.31 -1.30 -19.14
CA CYS A 85 -9.07 -1.55 -17.72
C CYS A 85 -10.24 -2.26 -17.02
N VAL A 86 -11.48 -2.01 -17.44
CA VAL A 86 -12.67 -2.70 -16.93
C VAL A 86 -12.71 -4.13 -17.47
N HIS A 87 -12.41 -4.31 -18.76
CA HIS A 87 -12.38 -5.62 -19.41
C HIS A 87 -11.19 -6.50 -19.00
N ALA A 88 -10.13 -5.93 -18.43
CA ALA A 88 -9.00 -6.70 -17.90
C ALA A 88 -9.39 -7.67 -16.77
N GLY A 89 -10.54 -7.45 -16.12
CA GLY A 89 -11.05 -8.32 -15.06
C GLY A 89 -10.31 -8.11 -13.73
N SER A 90 -10.30 -9.14 -12.90
CA SER A 90 -9.69 -9.12 -11.57
C SER A 90 -8.27 -9.67 -11.56
N ILE A 91 -7.37 -8.98 -10.88
CA ILE A 91 -6.00 -9.41 -10.60
C ILE A 91 -5.79 -9.60 -9.10
N SER A 92 -4.90 -10.49 -8.70
CA SER A 92 -4.65 -10.83 -7.28
C SER A 92 -3.21 -11.23 -6.98
N ARG A 93 -2.40 -11.54 -8.00
CA ARG A 93 -1.03 -12.00 -7.81
C ARG A 93 -0.07 -10.81 -7.82
N PRO A 94 0.94 -10.78 -6.95
CA PRO A 94 1.95 -9.73 -6.99
C PRO A 94 2.61 -9.64 -8.37
N GLY A 95 2.87 -8.42 -8.83
CA GLY A 95 3.41 -8.13 -10.17
C GLY A 95 2.34 -8.01 -11.27
N GLN A 96 1.09 -8.37 -11.01
CA GLN A 96 0.00 -8.08 -11.94
C GLN A 96 -0.40 -6.61 -11.89
N ALA A 97 -0.78 -6.05 -13.05
CA ALA A 97 -1.22 -4.68 -13.16
C ALA A 97 -2.38 -4.50 -14.16
N ILE A 98 -3.22 -3.51 -13.90
CA ILE A 98 -4.29 -3.01 -14.79
C ILE A 98 -4.00 -1.53 -15.07
N ALA A 99 -3.87 -1.16 -16.34
CA ALA A 99 -3.60 0.22 -16.74
C ALA A 99 -4.82 0.84 -17.46
N CYS A 100 -5.22 2.02 -17.02
CA CYS A 100 -6.16 2.89 -17.71
C CYS A 100 -5.39 4.06 -18.36
N ILE A 101 -4.71 3.78 -19.48
CA ILE A 101 -3.81 4.71 -20.17
C ILE A 101 -4.48 6.09 -20.42
N PRO A 102 -5.72 6.19 -20.94
CA PRO A 102 -6.32 7.50 -21.21
C PRO A 102 -6.55 8.36 -19.97
N ASN A 103 -6.72 7.73 -18.80
CA ASN A 103 -6.92 8.39 -17.52
C ASN A 103 -5.62 8.52 -16.71
N GLY A 104 -4.50 7.95 -17.18
CA GLY A 104 -3.22 7.97 -16.46
C GLY A 104 -3.28 7.25 -15.11
N VAL A 105 -4.12 6.22 -14.98
CA VAL A 105 -4.27 5.44 -13.74
C VAL A 105 -3.72 4.04 -13.94
N ILE A 106 -2.89 3.57 -13.00
CA ILE A 106 -2.32 2.22 -12.97
C ILE A 106 -2.67 1.59 -11.62
N VAL A 107 -3.15 0.36 -11.65
CA VAL A 107 -3.46 -0.44 -10.46
C VAL A 107 -2.54 -1.65 -10.47
N THR A 108 -1.70 -1.80 -9.46
CA THR A 108 -0.71 -2.86 -9.35
C THR A 108 -0.92 -3.63 -8.06
N VAL A 109 -0.78 -4.94 -8.10
CA VAL A 109 -0.67 -5.75 -6.87
C VAL A 109 0.81 -5.87 -6.53
N GLU A 110 1.20 -5.29 -5.40
CA GLU A 110 2.53 -5.43 -4.79
C GLU A 110 2.48 -6.43 -3.64
N GLY A 111 3.63 -7.02 -3.31
CA GLY A 111 3.76 -7.99 -2.23
C GLY A 111 4.93 -8.91 -2.49
N GLU A 112 5.41 -9.60 -1.46
CA GLU A 112 6.44 -10.62 -1.64
C GLU A 112 5.88 -11.75 -2.49
N GLN A 113 6.43 -11.90 -3.69
CA GLN A 113 6.34 -13.17 -4.40
C GLN A 113 7.12 -14.19 -3.57
N ARG A 114 6.43 -15.17 -2.97
CA ARG A 114 7.09 -16.44 -2.63
C ARG A 114 7.46 -17.08 -3.95
N GLU A 115 8.63 -16.73 -4.49
CA GLU A 115 9.22 -17.39 -5.65
C GLU A 115 9.36 -18.87 -5.32
N LEU A 116 8.59 -19.70 -6.02
CA LEU A 116 8.90 -21.09 -6.18
C LEU A 116 10.13 -21.17 -7.09
N ASP A 117 11.19 -21.73 -6.51
CA ASP A 117 12.49 -22.06 -7.08
C ASP A 117 12.40 -22.65 -8.50
N ALA A 118 12.81 -21.88 -9.51
CA ALA A 118 12.97 -22.35 -10.87
C ALA A 118 14.46 -22.56 -11.18
N VAL A 119 15.00 -23.70 -10.75
CA VAL A 119 16.27 -24.24 -11.23
C VAL A 119 16.11 -24.57 -12.71
N VAL A 120 16.79 -23.84 -13.59
CA VAL A 120 17.00 -24.25 -14.99
C VAL A 120 18.41 -24.82 -15.11
N ARG A 121 18.48 -26.08 -15.53
CA ARG A 121 19.69 -26.87 -15.76
C ARG A 121 20.30 -26.57 -17.12
#